data_AF-A0A810MXP5-F1
#
_entry.id   AF-A0A810MXP5-F1
#
_cell.length_a   1.000
_cell.length_b   1.000
_cell.length_c   1.000
_cell.angle_alpha   90.00
_cell.angle_beta   90.00
_cell.angle_gamma   90.00
#
_symmetry.space_group_name_H-M   'P 1'
#
loop_
_entity.id
_entity.type
_entity.pdbx_description
1 polymer ?
#
loop_
_entity_poly.entity_id
_entity_poly.type
_entity_poly.pdbx_seq_one_letter_code
_entity_poly.pdbx_strand_id
1 'polypeptide(L)'
;MSLHLGTLNTQITADSTQFERGLDQSESRFERFGGRLKAGAAIVGAAVGAVLASSIGQALELDKAQTLLTAQLGDPVEAKRLGDIAGRVYGRGFTENAGEAMQAARAVMQSGLLPPNADAATIEDLTVKAQGLATVFGQDVTQATRAAGQMVKTGLAKDAGEAMDLITRGFQVTGDQAGDLLDSFSEYGTQFRKLGLSGADAMGLMNQGVKAGARDLDTVADALKEFSIRAIDGSKATAEAFQALGMDAEGMAIDLASGAKRRRPRSAWSSPS
;
A
#
# COMPACT_ATOMS: atom_id res chain seq x y z
N MET A 1 -44.47 -24.18 -18.84
CA MET A 1 -43.73 -25.44 -18.65
C MET A 1 -42.50 -25.37 -19.56
N SER A 2 -41.31 -25.48 -18.96
CA SER A 2 -39.97 -25.68 -19.56
C SER A 2 -39.40 -24.66 -20.57
N LEU A 3 -38.48 -23.84 -20.04
CA LEU A 3 -37.34 -23.23 -20.74
C LEU A 3 -36.46 -24.28 -21.42
N HIS A 4 -35.90 -23.96 -22.59
CA HIS A 4 -34.66 -24.55 -23.11
C HIS A 4 -33.88 -23.49 -23.90
N LEU A 5 -33.03 -22.74 -23.20
CA LEU A 5 -31.90 -22.04 -23.79
C LEU A 5 -30.74 -22.22 -22.81
N GLY A 6 -29.75 -23.03 -23.18
CA GLY A 6 -28.53 -23.16 -22.40
C GLY A 6 -27.86 -24.50 -22.55
N THR A 7 -26.88 -24.57 -23.46
CA THR A 7 -25.59 -25.23 -23.25
C THR A 7 -24.69 -24.94 -24.44
N LEU A 8 -24.05 -23.76 -24.45
CA LEU A 8 -22.80 -23.62 -25.19
C LEU A 8 -21.69 -24.05 -24.24
N ASN A 9 -21.24 -25.29 -24.48
CA ASN A 9 -20.15 -25.94 -23.78
C ASN A 9 -18.83 -25.32 -24.25
N THR A 10 -18.41 -24.22 -23.63
CA THR A 10 -17.04 -23.72 -23.83
C THR A 10 -16.16 -24.41 -22.79
N GLN A 11 -15.53 -25.51 -23.20
CA GLN A 11 -14.36 -26.04 -22.53
C GLN A 11 -13.26 -24.99 -22.61
N ILE A 12 -13.15 -24.16 -21.57
CA ILE A 12 -11.89 -23.48 -21.26
C ILE A 12 -11.08 -24.51 -20.49
N THR A 13 -10.35 -25.35 -21.24
CA THR A 13 -9.18 -26.02 -20.69
C THR A 13 -8.15 -24.93 -20.49
N ALA A 14 -8.28 -24.17 -19.39
CA ALA A 14 -7.22 -23.29 -18.94
C ALA A 14 -6.02 -24.20 -18.67
N ASP A 15 -4.90 -23.86 -19.28
CA ASP A 15 -3.58 -24.45 -19.05
C ASP A 15 -3.27 -24.34 -17.53
N SER A 16 -3.76 -25.31 -16.75
CA SER A 16 -3.65 -25.33 -15.30
C SER A 16 -2.20 -25.44 -14.87
N THR A 17 -1.31 -25.86 -15.77
CA THR A 17 0.13 -25.94 -15.53
C THR A 17 0.79 -24.60 -15.20
N GLN A 18 0.29 -23.46 -15.68
CA GLN A 18 0.85 -22.14 -15.28
C GLN A 18 0.29 -21.67 -13.94
N PHE A 19 -0.97 -21.98 -13.66
CA PHE A 19 -1.63 -21.66 -12.39
C PHE A 19 -1.10 -22.54 -11.26
N GLU A 20 -0.94 -23.84 -11.51
CA GLU A 20 -0.32 -24.83 -10.60
C GLU A 20 1.15 -24.50 -10.35
N ARG A 21 1.93 -24.08 -11.36
CA ARG A 21 3.31 -23.57 -11.13
C ARG A 21 3.34 -22.29 -10.30
N GLY A 22 2.35 -21.40 -10.48
CA GLY A 22 2.19 -20.19 -9.68
C GLY A 22 1.82 -20.50 -8.23
N LEU A 23 0.96 -21.50 -8.01
CA LEU A 23 0.58 -22.01 -6.71
C LEU A 23 1.71 -22.80 -6.04
N ASP A 24 2.48 -23.61 -6.77
CA ASP A 24 3.65 -24.33 -6.24
C ASP A 24 4.82 -23.37 -5.90
N GLN A 25 5.01 -22.31 -6.70
CA GLN A 25 5.95 -21.22 -6.34
C GLN A 25 5.44 -20.38 -5.17
N SER A 26 4.11 -20.22 -5.03
CA SER A 26 3.51 -19.55 -3.88
C SER A 26 3.67 -20.41 -2.63
N GLU A 27 3.35 -21.71 -2.71
CA GLU A 27 3.40 -22.68 -1.62
C GLU A 27 4.84 -22.96 -1.17
N SER A 28 5.80 -23.11 -2.09
CA SER A 28 7.22 -23.25 -1.71
C SER A 28 7.81 -21.98 -1.10
N ARG A 29 7.36 -20.78 -1.53
CA ARG A 29 7.69 -19.52 -0.84
C ARG A 29 6.98 -19.44 0.51
N PHE A 30 5.73 -19.89 0.61
CA PHE A 30 4.93 -19.92 1.82
C PHE A 30 5.43 -20.98 2.82
N GLU A 31 6.07 -22.06 2.38
CA GLU A 31 6.68 -23.08 3.24
C GLU A 31 8.09 -22.66 3.69
N ARG A 32 8.88 -22.00 2.84
CA ARG A 32 10.17 -21.42 3.25
C ARG A 32 9.98 -20.24 4.21
N PHE A 33 8.98 -19.41 3.95
CA PHE A 33 8.61 -18.29 4.80
C PHE A 33 7.81 -18.75 6.03
N GLY A 34 6.90 -19.69 5.85
CA GLY A 34 6.12 -20.37 6.90
C GLY A 34 6.98 -21.24 7.80
N GLY A 35 8.07 -21.83 7.32
CA GLY A 35 9.09 -22.49 8.14
C GLY A 35 9.90 -21.51 8.99
N ARG A 36 10.03 -20.25 8.54
CA ARG A 36 10.65 -19.14 9.30
C ARG A 36 9.66 -18.41 10.22
N LEU A 37 8.38 -18.38 9.88
CA LEU A 37 7.28 -17.79 10.67
C LEU A 37 6.68 -18.76 11.71
N LYS A 38 6.60 -20.07 11.42
CA LYS A 38 6.11 -21.10 12.36
C LYS A 38 7.05 -21.29 13.56
N ALA A 39 8.27 -20.77 13.49
CA ALA A 39 9.18 -20.65 14.63
C ALA A 39 8.82 -19.47 15.57
N GLY A 40 7.78 -18.67 15.30
CA GLY A 40 7.43 -17.54 16.16
C GLY A 40 6.08 -16.91 15.85
N ALA A 41 4.99 -17.50 16.37
CA ALA A 41 3.68 -16.83 16.49
C ALA A 41 3.64 -15.77 17.61
N ALA A 42 4.78 -15.46 18.20
CA ALA A 42 4.99 -14.31 19.06
C ALA A 42 6.44 -13.85 18.82
N ILE A 43 6.62 -12.68 18.19
CA ILE A 43 7.75 -11.75 18.35
C ILE A 43 7.60 -10.66 17.27
N VAL A 44 6.91 -9.58 17.66
CA VAL A 44 7.31 -8.24 17.22
C VAL A 44 8.53 -7.90 18.08
N GLY A 45 9.73 -7.90 17.50
CA GLY A 45 10.97 -7.48 18.16
C GLY A 45 11.74 -8.57 18.91
N ALA A 46 12.98 -8.80 18.45
CA ALA A 46 14.04 -9.68 19.01
C ALA A 46 14.16 -11.09 18.43
N ALA A 47 14.97 -11.25 17.36
CA ALA A 47 16.10 -12.18 17.34
C ALA A 47 16.90 -12.11 16.04
N VAL A 48 18.20 -12.44 16.18
CA VAL A 48 19.20 -12.84 15.17
C VAL A 48 20.12 -11.74 14.61
N GLY A 49 21.17 -11.47 15.38
CA GLY A 49 22.50 -11.17 14.84
C GLY A 49 23.42 -12.36 15.14
N ALA A 50 23.84 -13.12 14.11
CA ALA A 50 24.91 -14.13 14.22
C ALA A 50 25.43 -14.72 12.87
N VAL A 51 25.22 -14.11 11.68
CA VAL A 51 25.63 -14.77 10.41
C VAL A 51 26.65 -13.98 9.55
N LEU A 52 26.96 -12.73 9.86
CA LEU A 52 27.86 -11.91 9.01
C LEU A 52 29.36 -12.02 9.37
N ALA A 53 29.87 -13.24 9.50
CA ALA A 53 31.30 -13.47 9.70
C ALA A 53 31.82 -14.67 8.90
N SER A 54 31.67 -14.64 7.57
CA SER A 54 32.58 -15.36 6.65
C SER A 54 32.22 -15.13 5.17
N SER A 55 32.85 -14.17 4.51
CA SER A 55 33.43 -14.40 3.17
C SER A 55 34.23 -13.18 2.71
N ILE A 56 35.50 -13.43 2.39
CA ILE A 56 36.43 -12.43 1.85
C ILE A 56 36.00 -11.97 0.43
N GLY A 57 35.10 -12.71 -0.23
CA GLY A 57 34.45 -12.31 -1.50
C GLY A 57 33.37 -11.22 -1.35
N GLN A 58 32.64 -11.16 -0.23
CA GLN A 58 31.60 -10.15 0.01
C GLN A 58 32.17 -8.74 0.19
N ALA A 59 33.42 -8.59 0.65
CA ALA A 59 34.05 -7.29 0.83
C ALA A 59 34.31 -6.56 -0.52
N LEU A 60 34.71 -7.31 -1.56
CA LEU A 60 34.90 -6.74 -2.91
C LEU A 60 33.57 -6.42 -3.60
N GLU A 61 32.51 -7.19 -3.31
CA GLU A 61 31.16 -6.88 -3.78
C GLU A 61 30.55 -5.70 -3.04
N LEU A 62 30.85 -5.54 -1.74
CA LEU A 62 30.50 -4.38 -0.92
C LEU A 62 31.15 -3.10 -1.44
N ASP A 63 32.45 -3.09 -1.76
CA ASP A 63 33.13 -1.90 -2.30
C ASP A 63 32.55 -1.48 -3.66
N LYS A 64 32.24 -2.44 -4.55
CA LYS A 64 31.59 -2.17 -5.83
C LYS A 64 30.14 -1.69 -5.64
N ALA A 65 29.38 -2.32 -4.74
CA ALA A 65 28.05 -1.88 -4.39
C ALA A 65 28.07 -0.48 -3.80
N GLN A 66 29.00 -0.17 -2.90
CA GLN A 66 29.18 1.15 -2.30
C GLN A 66 29.61 2.21 -3.33
N THR A 67 30.45 1.85 -4.29
CA THR A 67 30.85 2.73 -5.40
C THR A 67 29.66 3.07 -6.30
N LEU A 68 28.87 2.06 -6.69
CA LEU A 68 27.63 2.26 -7.46
C LEU A 68 26.58 3.04 -6.66
N LEU A 69 26.46 2.78 -5.36
CA LEU A 69 25.60 3.52 -4.44
C LEU A 69 25.99 4.99 -4.39
N THR A 70 27.28 5.27 -4.22
CA THR A 70 27.84 6.63 -4.17
C THR A 70 27.62 7.35 -5.49
N ALA A 71 27.81 6.68 -6.62
CA ALA A 71 27.55 7.25 -7.94
C ALA A 71 26.06 7.58 -8.17
N GLN A 72 25.14 6.80 -7.58
CA GLN A 72 23.70 7.00 -7.72
C GLN A 72 23.10 7.99 -6.72
N LEU A 73 23.70 8.10 -5.53
CA LEU A 73 23.22 9.00 -4.46
C LEU A 73 23.95 10.35 -4.45
N GLY A 74 25.14 10.43 -5.05
CA GLY A 74 25.99 11.62 -5.04
C GLY A 74 26.65 11.93 -3.69
N ASP A 75 26.31 11.17 -2.64
CA ASP A 75 26.81 11.37 -1.27
C ASP A 75 27.43 10.06 -0.71
N PRO A 76 28.76 10.02 -0.50
CA PRO A 76 29.45 8.87 0.10
C PRO A 76 29.00 8.53 1.53
N VAL A 77 28.60 9.53 2.32
CA VAL A 77 28.13 9.31 3.71
C VAL A 77 26.78 8.59 3.68
N GLU A 78 25.87 9.05 2.83
CA GLU A 78 24.57 8.43 2.67
C GLU A 78 24.67 7.04 2.03
N ALA A 79 25.59 6.86 1.08
CA ALA A 79 25.89 5.55 0.50
C ALA A 79 26.39 4.54 1.54
N LYS A 80 27.30 4.96 2.43
CA LYS A 80 27.75 4.12 3.54
C LYS A 80 26.60 3.80 4.50
N ARG A 81 25.84 4.82 4.90
CA ARG A 81 24.69 4.66 5.80
C ARG A 81 23.68 3.67 5.26
N LEU A 82 23.33 3.79 3.99
CA LEU A 82 22.44 2.88 3.28
C LEU A 82 23.02 1.46 3.22
N GLY A 83 24.31 1.31 2.91
CA GLY A 83 24.99 0.02 2.92
C GLY A 83 24.93 -0.66 4.29
N ASP A 84 25.18 0.09 5.37
CA ASP A 84 25.11 -0.42 6.75
C ASP A 84 23.68 -0.86 7.11
N ILE A 85 22.66 -0.10 6.72
CA ILE A 85 21.25 -0.46 6.91
C ILE A 85 20.92 -1.74 6.14
N ALA A 86 21.27 -1.81 4.86
CA ALA A 86 21.01 -2.97 4.02
C ALA A 86 21.70 -4.23 4.56
N GLY A 87 22.93 -4.11 5.05
CA GLY A 87 23.65 -5.19 5.72
C GLY A 87 22.91 -5.73 6.94
N ARG A 88 22.34 -4.84 7.79
CA ARG A 88 21.52 -5.25 8.94
C ARG A 88 20.20 -5.89 8.53
N VAL A 89 19.51 -5.33 7.54
CA VAL A 89 18.26 -5.92 6.99
C VAL A 89 18.51 -7.32 6.44
N TYR A 90 19.55 -7.49 5.63
CA TYR A 90 19.95 -8.79 5.08
C TYR A 90 20.31 -9.77 6.20
N GLY A 91 21.07 -9.33 7.22
CA GLY A 91 21.43 -10.13 8.38
C GLY A 91 20.22 -10.66 9.18
N ARG A 92 19.07 -9.97 9.09
CA ARG A 92 17.79 -10.40 9.71
C ARG A 92 17.02 -11.40 8.85
N GLY A 93 17.46 -11.71 7.63
CA GLY A 93 16.89 -12.75 6.78
C GLY A 93 15.56 -12.41 6.11
N PHE A 94 15.22 -11.12 6.00
CA PHE A 94 13.99 -10.63 5.33
C PHE A 94 14.14 -10.41 3.83
N THR A 95 15.34 -10.56 3.28
CA THR A 95 15.63 -10.50 1.84
C THR A 95 16.43 -11.72 1.41
N GLU A 96 16.36 -12.09 0.13
CA GLU A 96 17.10 -13.24 -0.40
C GLU A 96 18.59 -12.94 -0.54
N ASN A 97 18.93 -11.67 -0.77
CA ASN A 97 20.29 -11.18 -0.95
C ASN A 97 20.47 -9.73 -0.49
N ALA A 98 21.73 -9.27 -0.47
CA ALA A 98 22.08 -7.90 -0.07
C ALA A 98 21.57 -6.83 -1.07
N GLY A 99 21.44 -7.18 -2.35
CA GLY A 99 20.93 -6.28 -3.39
C GLY A 99 19.46 -5.91 -3.15
N GLU A 100 18.63 -6.90 -2.81
CA GLU A 100 17.25 -6.68 -2.40
C GLU A 100 17.14 -5.84 -1.12
N ALA A 101 18.00 -6.08 -0.13
CA ALA A 101 18.03 -5.26 1.08
C ALA A 101 18.37 -3.80 0.78
N MET A 102 19.31 -3.57 -0.15
CA MET A 102 19.65 -2.23 -0.62
C MET A 102 18.49 -1.58 -1.39
N GLN A 103 17.81 -2.33 -2.26
CA GLN A 103 16.65 -1.84 -3.01
C GLN A 103 15.52 -1.42 -2.05
N ALA A 104 15.17 -2.28 -1.10
CA ALA A 104 14.13 -2.01 -0.12
C ALA A 104 14.46 -0.79 0.75
N ALA A 105 15.70 -0.69 1.24
CA ALA A 105 16.13 0.46 2.05
C ALA A 105 16.08 1.77 1.27
N ARG A 106 16.49 1.75 0.00
CA ARG A 106 16.36 2.91 -0.90
C ARG A 106 14.92 3.31 -1.13
N ALA A 107 14.05 2.33 -1.39
CA ALA A 107 12.64 2.56 -1.62
C ALA A 107 11.99 3.25 -0.41
N VAL A 108 12.29 2.79 0.81
CA VAL A 108 11.86 3.47 2.05
C VAL A 108 12.39 4.90 2.13
N MET A 109 13.69 5.11 1.89
CA MET A 109 14.31 6.44 1.97
C MET A 109 13.74 7.44 0.95
N GLN A 110 13.34 6.99 -0.23
CA GLN A 110 12.85 7.84 -1.33
C GLN A 110 11.32 8.03 -1.33
N SER A 111 10.58 7.16 -0.66
CA SER A 111 9.10 7.19 -0.65
C SER A 111 8.50 8.40 0.09
N GLY A 112 9.25 9.00 1.02
CA GLY A 112 8.74 9.99 1.97
C GLY A 112 7.93 9.38 3.12
N LEU A 113 8.12 8.07 3.37
CA LEU A 113 7.57 7.35 4.50
C LEU A 113 8.32 7.67 5.81
N LEU A 114 9.58 8.09 5.72
CA LEU A 114 10.42 8.35 6.89
C LEU A 114 9.94 9.59 7.66
N PRO A 115 9.89 9.54 9.00
CA PRO A 115 9.72 10.73 9.80
C PRO A 115 10.92 11.69 9.62
N PRO A 116 10.75 13.00 9.90
CA PRO A 116 11.87 13.93 9.92
C PRO A 116 12.99 13.43 10.83
N ASN A 117 14.23 13.47 10.35
CA ASN A 117 15.43 13.04 11.08
C ASN A 117 15.41 11.55 11.52
N ALA A 118 14.75 10.68 10.75
CA ALA A 118 14.77 9.23 11.01
C ALA A 118 16.19 8.70 11.21
N ASP A 119 16.41 7.96 12.30
CA ASP A 119 17.69 7.33 12.59
C ASP A 119 17.85 6.00 11.81
N ALA A 120 19.04 5.41 11.88
CA ALA A 120 19.34 4.20 11.12
C ALA A 120 18.51 2.97 11.57
N ALA A 121 18.08 2.93 12.83
CA ALA A 121 17.22 1.87 13.35
C ALA A 121 15.78 1.99 12.84
N THR A 122 15.26 3.22 12.75
CA THR A 122 13.94 3.51 12.17
C THR A 122 13.90 3.14 10.70
N ILE A 123 14.92 3.50 9.93
CA ILE A 123 14.99 3.15 8.50
C ILE A 123 15.05 1.63 8.33
N GLU A 124 15.85 0.94 9.14
CA GLU A 124 15.93 -0.52 9.13
C GLU A 124 14.57 -1.18 9.44
N ASP A 125 13.88 -0.76 10.50
CA ASP A 125 12.57 -1.30 10.88
C ASP A 125 11.53 -1.09 9.78
N LEU A 126 11.47 0.11 9.20
CA LEU A 126 10.57 0.41 8.08
C LEU A 126 10.93 -0.38 6.83
N THR A 127 12.22 -0.62 6.57
CA THR A 127 12.67 -1.45 5.45
C THR A 127 12.21 -2.90 5.62
N VAL A 128 12.37 -3.46 6.81
CA VAL A 128 11.91 -4.82 7.11
C VAL A 128 10.40 -4.94 6.97
N LYS A 129 9.64 -3.97 7.48
CA LYS A 129 8.17 -3.96 7.36
C LYS A 129 7.71 -3.86 5.91
N ALA A 130 8.29 -2.94 5.15
CA ALA A 130 7.98 -2.75 3.74
C ALA A 130 8.29 -4.00 2.91
N GLN A 131 9.48 -4.59 3.12
CA GLN A 131 9.87 -5.82 2.46
C GLN A 131 8.97 -7.00 2.85
N GLY A 132 8.59 -7.10 4.13
CA GLY A 132 7.68 -8.11 4.63
C GLY A 132 6.30 -8.00 3.97
N LEU A 133 5.73 -6.80 3.90
CA LEU A 133 4.47 -6.54 3.21
C LEU A 133 4.57 -6.93 1.72
N ALA A 134 5.61 -6.45 1.04
CA ALA A 134 5.86 -6.76 -0.36
C ALA A 134 5.94 -8.27 -0.62
N THR A 135 6.68 -8.98 0.22
CA THR A 135 6.85 -10.45 0.12
C THR A 135 5.55 -11.20 0.37
N VAL A 136 4.81 -10.84 1.43
CA VAL A 136 3.57 -11.52 1.83
C VAL A 136 2.48 -11.39 0.76
N PHE A 137 2.38 -10.22 0.13
CA PHE A 137 1.32 -9.92 -0.84
C PHE A 137 1.80 -9.97 -2.30
N GLY A 138 3.04 -10.42 -2.54
CA GLY A 138 3.60 -10.53 -3.90
C GLY A 138 3.72 -9.19 -4.64
N GLN A 139 4.00 -8.11 -3.91
CA GLN A 139 4.09 -6.75 -4.45
C GLN A 139 5.54 -6.31 -4.64
N ASP A 140 5.76 -5.30 -5.48
CA ASP A 140 7.05 -4.62 -5.54
C ASP A 140 7.23 -3.69 -4.32
N VAL A 141 8.39 -3.78 -3.66
CA VAL A 141 8.68 -2.98 -2.45
C VAL A 141 8.71 -1.48 -2.73
N THR A 142 9.08 -1.08 -3.95
CA THR A 142 9.07 0.32 -4.38
C THR A 142 7.65 0.83 -4.52
N GLN A 143 6.75 0.05 -5.12
CA GLN A 143 5.33 0.39 -5.19
C GLN A 143 4.68 0.47 -3.80
N ALA A 144 4.94 -0.52 -2.94
CA ALA A 144 4.38 -0.55 -1.59
C ALA A 144 4.82 0.66 -0.75
N THR A 145 6.12 0.98 -0.75
CA THR A 145 6.65 2.14 -0.05
C THR A 145 6.16 3.45 -0.65
N ARG A 146 6.07 3.56 -1.98
CA ARG A 146 5.49 4.74 -2.66
C ARG A 146 4.06 5.00 -2.23
N ALA A 147 3.22 3.98 -2.24
CA ALA A 147 1.81 4.09 -1.84
C ALA A 147 1.71 4.52 -0.38
N ALA A 148 2.44 3.86 0.52
CA ALA A 148 2.45 4.19 1.93
C ALA A 148 2.97 5.63 2.18
N GLY A 149 4.04 6.03 1.47
CA GLY A 149 4.57 7.39 1.53
C GLY A 149 3.58 8.43 1.01
N GLN A 150 2.81 8.13 -0.03
CA GLN A 150 1.73 9.00 -0.49
C GLN A 150 0.60 9.10 0.52
N MET A 151 0.20 8.01 1.17
CA MET A 151 -0.82 8.05 2.23
C MET A 151 -0.41 8.98 3.38
N VAL A 152 0.86 8.95 3.79
CA VAL A 152 1.39 9.86 4.81
C VAL A 152 1.39 11.31 4.32
N LYS A 153 1.97 11.58 3.14
CA LYS A 153 2.02 12.93 2.54
C LYS A 153 0.64 13.53 2.33
N THR A 154 -0.34 12.68 2.03
CA THR A 154 -1.71 13.10 1.76
C THR A 154 -2.59 13.17 3.00
N GLY A 155 -2.07 12.82 4.19
CA GLY A 155 -2.81 12.83 5.45
C GLY A 155 -3.85 11.72 5.57
N LEU A 156 -3.81 10.72 4.69
CA LEU A 156 -4.66 9.52 4.78
C LEU A 156 -4.17 8.58 5.88
N ALA A 157 -2.89 8.63 6.20
CA ALA A 157 -2.27 8.00 7.35
C ALA A 157 -1.45 9.04 8.12
N LYS A 158 -1.42 8.93 9.45
CA LYS A 158 -0.67 9.82 10.34
C LYS A 158 0.84 9.58 10.26
N ASP A 159 1.24 8.35 9.99
CA ASP A 159 2.62 7.88 9.98
C ASP A 159 2.80 6.63 9.11
N ALA A 160 4.05 6.21 8.98
CA ALA A 160 4.46 5.04 8.23
C ALA A 160 3.78 3.74 8.69
N GLY A 161 3.61 3.58 10.01
CA GLY A 161 3.03 2.37 10.59
C GLY A 161 1.56 2.26 10.22
N GLU A 162 0.79 3.33 10.42
CA GLU A 162 -0.61 3.36 10.02
C GLU A 162 -0.80 3.18 8.52
N ALA A 163 0.08 3.76 7.69
CA ALA A 163 0.01 3.56 6.24
C ALA A 163 0.20 2.08 5.84
N MET A 164 1.22 1.43 6.40
CA MET A 164 1.48 0.01 6.12
C MET A 164 0.39 -0.91 6.70
N ASP A 165 -0.17 -0.58 7.86
CA ASP A 165 -1.28 -1.32 8.47
C ASP A 165 -2.54 -1.22 7.61
N LEU A 166 -2.86 -0.02 7.10
CA LEU A 166 -3.97 0.18 6.18
C LEU A 166 -3.78 -0.61 4.89
N ILE A 167 -2.60 -0.54 4.27
CA ILE A 167 -2.31 -1.31 3.04
C ILE A 167 -2.42 -2.82 3.30
N THR A 168 -1.83 -3.30 4.39
CA THR A 168 -1.91 -4.71 4.82
C THR A 168 -3.37 -5.14 4.97
N ARG A 169 -4.17 -4.31 5.64
CA ARG A 169 -5.60 -4.58 5.82
C ARG A 169 -6.37 -4.54 4.51
N GLY A 170 -5.98 -3.65 3.59
CA GLY A 170 -6.53 -3.58 2.24
C GLY A 170 -6.37 -4.90 1.51
N PHE A 171 -5.14 -5.38 1.38
CA PHE A 171 -4.88 -6.68 0.74
C PHE A 171 -5.64 -7.83 1.41
N GLN A 172 -5.71 -7.86 2.74
CA GLN A 172 -6.44 -8.91 3.48
C GLN A 172 -7.96 -8.89 3.23
N VAL A 173 -8.56 -7.72 2.95
CA VAL A 173 -10.01 -7.60 2.78
C VAL A 173 -10.42 -7.68 1.32
N THR A 174 -9.63 -7.10 0.42
CA THR A 174 -9.94 -7.03 -1.01
C THR A 174 -9.58 -8.34 -1.72
N GLY A 175 -8.61 -9.12 -1.21
CA GLY A 175 -8.23 -10.42 -1.76
C GLY A 175 -7.78 -10.30 -3.22
N ASP A 176 -8.34 -11.13 -4.10
CA ASP A 176 -7.98 -11.19 -5.53
C ASP A 176 -8.25 -9.89 -6.29
N GLN A 177 -9.10 -9.01 -5.77
CA GLN A 177 -9.44 -7.72 -6.39
C GLN A 177 -8.51 -6.58 -5.94
N ALA A 178 -7.44 -6.88 -5.18
CA ALA A 178 -6.50 -5.89 -4.67
C ALA A 178 -5.42 -5.46 -5.69
N GLY A 179 -5.51 -5.89 -6.94
CA GLY A 179 -4.44 -5.74 -7.94
C GLY A 179 -3.99 -4.29 -8.17
N ASP A 180 -4.88 -3.33 -7.95
CA ASP A 180 -4.68 -1.89 -8.11
C ASP A 180 -4.71 -1.11 -6.78
N LEU A 181 -4.64 -1.80 -5.63
CA LEU A 181 -4.72 -1.20 -4.29
C LEU A 181 -3.63 -0.13 -4.09
N LEU A 182 -2.37 -0.49 -4.37
CA LEU A 182 -1.22 0.39 -4.14
C LEU A 182 -1.24 1.60 -5.08
N ASP A 183 -1.65 1.40 -6.33
CA ASP A 183 -1.78 2.48 -7.30
C ASP A 183 -2.93 3.40 -6.92
N SER A 184 -4.07 2.85 -6.47
CA SER A 184 -5.21 3.65 -6.00
C SER A 184 -4.82 4.62 -4.89
N PHE A 185 -4.06 4.16 -3.89
CA PHE A 185 -3.57 5.05 -2.82
C PHE A 185 -2.45 6.00 -3.26
N SER A 186 -1.64 5.59 -4.24
CA SER A 186 -0.59 6.45 -4.80
C SER A 186 -1.17 7.60 -5.63
N GLU A 187 -2.26 7.36 -6.36
CA GLU A 187 -2.83 8.27 -7.35
C GLU A 187 -3.93 9.16 -6.76
N TYR A 188 -4.89 8.58 -6.04
CA TYR A 188 -6.11 9.27 -5.64
C TYR A 188 -6.05 9.89 -4.23
N GLY A 189 -4.90 9.81 -3.55
CA GLY A 189 -4.81 10.22 -2.15
C GLY A 189 -5.17 11.69 -1.91
N THR A 190 -4.90 12.57 -2.88
CA THR A 190 -5.30 14.00 -2.80
C THR A 190 -6.81 14.19 -2.94
N GLN A 191 -7.48 13.37 -3.76
CA GLN A 191 -8.91 13.39 -3.99
C GLN A 191 -9.65 12.91 -2.74
N PHE A 192 -9.17 11.83 -2.12
CA PHE A 192 -9.69 11.36 -0.84
C PHE A 192 -9.55 12.41 0.26
N ARG A 193 -8.39 13.07 0.35
CA ARG A 193 -8.21 14.22 1.27
C ARG A 193 -9.18 15.37 0.96
N LYS A 194 -9.40 15.72 -0.32
CA LYS A 194 -10.37 16.76 -0.70
C LYS A 194 -11.79 16.43 -0.26
N LEU A 195 -12.17 15.15 -0.33
CA LEU A 195 -13.45 14.68 0.21
C LEU A 195 -13.50 14.60 1.75
N GLY A 196 -12.37 14.84 2.43
CA GLY A 196 -12.27 14.72 3.88
C GLY A 196 -12.24 13.27 4.38
N LEU A 197 -11.96 12.31 3.50
CA LEU A 197 -11.90 10.90 3.86
C LEU A 197 -10.57 10.60 4.57
N SER A 198 -10.64 9.84 5.66
CA SER A 198 -9.43 9.17 6.19
C SER A 198 -8.99 8.04 5.26
N GLY A 199 -7.77 7.53 5.41
CA GLY A 199 -7.33 6.35 4.66
C GLY A 199 -8.21 5.12 4.93
N ALA A 200 -8.72 4.97 6.16
CA ALA A 200 -9.66 3.92 6.51
C ALA A 200 -11.03 4.09 5.81
N ASP A 201 -11.55 5.32 5.74
CA ASP A 201 -12.81 5.59 5.04
C ASP A 201 -12.68 5.33 3.53
N ALA A 202 -11.60 5.82 2.92
CA ALA A 202 -11.32 5.59 1.51
C ALA A 202 -11.19 4.09 1.20
N MET A 203 -10.41 3.36 2.01
CA MET A 203 -10.30 1.90 1.92
C MET A 203 -11.66 1.20 2.05
N GLY A 204 -12.47 1.65 3.02
CA GLY A 204 -13.80 1.10 3.28
C GLY A 204 -14.75 1.31 2.10
N LEU A 205 -14.74 2.49 1.48
CA LEU A 205 -15.57 2.82 0.32
C LEU A 205 -15.14 2.03 -0.92
N MET A 206 -13.84 1.96 -1.20
CA MET A 206 -13.33 1.16 -2.32
C MET A 206 -13.71 -0.32 -2.18
N ASN A 207 -13.54 -0.89 -0.98
CA ASN A 207 -13.95 -2.26 -0.71
C ASN A 207 -15.46 -2.49 -0.82
N GLN A 208 -16.28 -1.51 -0.40
CA GLN A 208 -17.73 -1.60 -0.55
C GLN A 208 -18.14 -1.56 -2.02
N GLY A 209 -17.55 -0.68 -2.83
CA GLY A 209 -17.84 -0.57 -4.26
C GLY A 209 -17.50 -1.86 -5.02
N VAL A 210 -16.32 -2.42 -4.75
CA VAL A 210 -15.89 -3.69 -5.35
C VAL A 210 -16.82 -4.85 -4.93
N LYS A 211 -17.21 -4.94 -3.66
CA LYS A 211 -18.21 -5.93 -3.20
C LYS A 211 -19.60 -5.74 -3.83
N ALA A 212 -19.94 -4.50 -4.18
CA ALA A 212 -21.19 -4.17 -4.88
C ALA A 212 -21.12 -4.42 -6.40
N GLY A 213 -19.99 -4.92 -6.92
CA GLY A 213 -19.83 -5.29 -8.33
C GLY A 213 -19.03 -4.29 -9.18
N ALA A 214 -18.35 -3.31 -8.57
CA ALA A 214 -17.35 -2.54 -9.29
C ALA A 214 -16.23 -3.48 -9.78
N ARG A 215 -15.67 -3.17 -10.95
CA ARG A 215 -14.64 -3.99 -11.61
C ARG A 215 -13.40 -4.18 -10.74
N ASP A 216 -12.94 -3.09 -10.13
CA ASP A 216 -11.70 -3.01 -9.33
C ASP A 216 -11.70 -1.74 -8.45
N LEU A 217 -10.65 -1.54 -7.65
CA LEU A 217 -10.56 -0.43 -6.70
C LEU A 217 -10.38 0.92 -7.42
N ASP A 218 -9.65 0.95 -8.53
CA ASP A 218 -9.44 2.11 -9.41
C ASP A 218 -10.78 2.64 -9.90
N THR A 219 -11.70 1.77 -10.33
CA THR A 219 -13.03 2.19 -10.75
C THR A 219 -13.79 2.93 -9.63
N VAL A 220 -13.65 2.48 -8.38
CA VAL A 220 -14.29 3.15 -7.24
C VAL A 220 -13.55 4.44 -6.88
N ALA A 221 -12.22 4.42 -6.92
CA ALA A 221 -11.38 5.58 -6.66
C ALA A 221 -11.61 6.70 -7.68
N ASP A 222 -11.76 6.35 -8.96
CA ASP A 222 -12.08 7.26 -10.06
C ASP A 222 -13.48 7.87 -9.89
N ALA A 223 -14.47 7.06 -9.51
CA ALA A 223 -15.81 7.56 -9.18
C ALA A 223 -15.76 8.58 -8.01
N LEU A 224 -14.94 8.33 -6.99
CA LEU A 224 -14.71 9.27 -5.89
C LEU A 224 -13.98 10.54 -6.36
N LYS A 225 -13.00 10.42 -7.28
CA LYS A 225 -12.35 11.59 -7.91
C LYS A 225 -13.36 12.44 -8.67
N GLU A 226 -14.14 11.82 -9.57
CA GLU A 226 -15.12 12.53 -10.38
C GLU A 226 -16.21 13.17 -9.51
N PHE A 227 -16.68 12.45 -8.48
CA PHE A 227 -17.56 13.04 -7.47
C PHE A 227 -16.90 14.24 -6.79
N SER A 228 -15.64 14.13 -6.34
CA SER A 228 -14.91 15.24 -5.72
C SER A 228 -14.82 16.46 -6.63
N ILE A 229 -14.55 16.27 -7.92
CA ILE A 229 -14.47 17.35 -8.90
C ILE A 229 -15.84 18.01 -9.09
N ARG A 230 -16.89 17.21 -9.31
CA ARG A 230 -18.25 17.72 -9.55
C ARG A 230 -18.83 18.41 -8.34
N ALA A 231 -18.66 17.83 -7.16
CA ALA A 231 -19.22 18.35 -5.93
C ALA A 231 -18.66 19.72 -5.50
N ILE A 232 -17.48 20.10 -6.02
CA ILE A 232 -16.84 21.40 -5.75
C ILE A 232 -16.79 22.32 -6.97
N ASP A 233 -17.35 21.92 -8.12
CA ASP A 233 -17.28 22.71 -9.35
C ASP A 233 -18.12 24.00 -9.31
N GLY A 234 -19.00 24.13 -8.30
CA GLY A 234 -19.87 25.28 -8.10
C GLY A 234 -20.91 25.48 -9.21
N SER A 235 -21.11 24.48 -10.05
CA SER A 235 -22.03 24.57 -11.18
C SER A 235 -23.48 24.54 -10.73
N LYS A 236 -24.35 25.14 -11.55
CA LYS A 236 -25.80 25.12 -11.32
C LYS A 236 -26.34 23.69 -11.27
N ALA A 237 -25.83 22.80 -12.12
CA ALA A 237 -26.21 21.39 -12.15
C ALA A 237 -25.86 20.66 -10.84
N THR A 238 -24.68 20.93 -10.27
CA THR A 238 -24.27 20.38 -8.97
C THR A 238 -25.18 20.89 -7.85
N ALA A 239 -25.52 22.19 -7.84
CA ALA A 239 -26.41 22.76 -6.84
C ALA A 239 -27.84 22.17 -6.92
N GLU A 240 -28.37 22.02 -8.14
CA GLU A 240 -29.66 21.38 -8.38
C GLU A 240 -29.65 19.90 -7.94
N ALA A 241 -28.55 19.17 -8.17
CA ALA A 241 -28.40 17.79 -7.72
C ALA A 241 -28.39 17.66 -6.20
N PHE A 242 -27.66 18.53 -5.48
CA PHE A 242 -27.69 18.53 -4.01
C PHE A 242 -29.07 18.86 -3.45
N GLN A 243 -29.76 19.84 -4.04
CA GLN A 243 -31.13 20.18 -3.64
C GLN A 243 -32.10 19.01 -3.88
N ALA A 244 -31.97 18.30 -5.01
CA ALA A 244 -32.78 17.12 -5.29
C ALA A 244 -32.55 15.97 -4.28
N LEU A 245 -31.34 15.89 -3.70
CA LEU A 245 -31.00 14.95 -2.62
C LEU A 245 -31.40 15.46 -1.22
N GLY A 246 -32.07 16.62 -1.12
CA GLY A 246 -32.46 17.24 0.15
C GLY A 246 -31.28 17.82 0.94
N MET A 247 -30.16 18.09 0.28
CA MET A 247 -28.94 18.64 0.90
C MET A 247 -28.82 20.14 0.68
N ASP A 248 -28.20 20.83 1.65
CA ASP A 248 -27.80 22.23 1.52
C ASP A 248 -26.62 22.32 0.55
N ALA A 249 -26.89 22.69 -0.70
CA ALA A 249 -25.91 22.75 -1.78
C ALA A 249 -24.72 23.68 -1.47
N GLU A 250 -24.98 24.84 -0.85
CA GLU A 250 -23.94 25.81 -0.52
C GLU A 250 -23.10 25.32 0.66
N GLY A 251 -23.75 24.74 1.67
CA GLY A 251 -23.08 24.07 2.78
C GLY A 251 -22.21 22.90 2.34
N MET A 252 -22.71 22.03 1.45
CA MET A 252 -21.97 20.89 0.91
C MET A 252 -20.77 21.32 0.07
N ALA A 253 -20.93 22.34 -0.79
CA ALA A 253 -19.83 22.87 -1.58
C ALA A 253 -18.73 23.47 -0.69
N ILE A 254 -19.09 24.18 0.38
CA ILE A 254 -18.14 24.73 1.36
C ILE A 254 -17.44 23.62 2.16
N ASP A 255 -18.19 22.64 2.66
CA ASP A 255 -17.64 21.55 3.47
C ASP A 255 -16.67 20.69 2.63
N LEU A 256 -16.99 20.42 1.37
CA LEU A 256 -16.11 19.68 0.44
C LEU A 256 -14.93 20.52 -0.06
N ALA A 257 -15.13 21.80 -0.39
CA ALA A 257 -14.03 22.69 -0.79
C ALA A 257 -13.03 22.93 0.35
N SER A 258 -13.47 22.86 1.60
CA SER A 258 -12.61 23.00 2.79
C SER A 258 -11.94 21.70 3.26
N GLY A 259 -12.18 20.57 2.57
CA GLY A 259 -11.63 19.26 2.93
C GLY A 259 -12.22 18.67 4.21
N ALA A 260 -13.50 18.92 4.47
CA ALA A 260 -14.26 18.50 5.66
C ALA A 260 -13.71 18.98 7.02
N LYS A 261 -12.96 20.09 7.08
CA LYS A 261 -12.50 20.68 8.37
C LYS A 261 -13.67 21.10 9.29
N ARG A 262 -14.90 21.21 8.79
CA ARG A 262 -16.12 21.20 9.61
C ARG A 262 -16.60 19.78 9.85
N ARG A 263 -16.02 19.09 10.84
CA ARG A 263 -16.67 17.92 11.43
C ARG A 263 -17.92 18.41 12.18
N ARG A 264 -19.08 18.45 11.53
CA ARG A 264 -20.34 18.77 12.21
C ARG A 264 -20.58 17.75 13.34
N PRO A 265 -21.11 18.18 14.51
CA PRO A 265 -21.44 17.26 15.58
C PRO A 265 -22.37 16.18 15.06
N ARG A 266 -22.15 14.93 15.50
CA ARG A 266 -22.82 13.70 15.07
C ARG A 266 -24.31 13.62 15.50
N SER A 267 -24.99 14.75 15.65
CA SER A 267 -26.35 14.88 16.19
C SER A 267 -27.41 15.29 15.16
N ALA A 268 -27.09 15.38 13.87
CA ALA A 268 -28.03 15.87 12.85
C ALA A 268 -28.83 14.76 12.11
N TRP A 269 -28.61 13.49 12.44
CA TRP A 269 -29.41 12.37 11.93
C TRP A 269 -30.26 11.77 13.05
N SER A 270 -31.17 12.56 13.60
CA SER A 270 -32.34 12.03 14.30
C SER A 270 -33.53 12.17 13.37
N SER A 271 -33.97 11.05 12.80
CA SER A 271 -35.17 10.95 11.98
C SER A 271 -36.38 11.56 12.70
N PRO A 272 -37.28 12.26 11.99
CA PRO A 272 -38.60 12.55 12.52
C PRO A 272 -39.39 11.24 12.65
N SER A 273 -40.16 11.14 13.73
CA SER A 273 -41.16 10.10 13.98
C SER A 273 -42.38 10.31 13.08
#